data_AF-A0A9E3NQK8-F1
#
_entry.id   AF-A0A9E3NQK8-F1
#
_cell.length_a   1.000
_cell.length_b   1.000
_cell.length_c   1.000
_cell.angle_alpha   90.00
_cell.angle_beta   90.00
_cell.angle_gamma   90.00
#
_symmetry.space_group_name_H-M   'P 1'
#
loop_
_entity.id
_entity.type
_entity.pdbx_description
1 polymer ?
#
loop_
_entity_poly.entity_id
_entity_poly.type
_entity_poly.pdbx_seq_one_letter_code
_entity_poly.pdbx_strand_id
1 'polypeptide(L)'
;MDASREPRSRPARRAIWPLFALGLTLARRGILPALSIAICIFTTLALSILAISLAVRSASSPVHNVPIVASSALAWGGGFLLAFASAAHALRRDRTEGIRDLLVARTTSLRGYLLARVGGLALLIAILVGGGTLFTGLVGVAASARLSSVAKILQSTGAGVAFAVAFALVVSPVAFAALGARSRLGGYMFLLVVVVFPEMVVAMMGSAIPEGVTDVLSIPSALSALRTALSPGTADAARALRAALALALFVFIAVFLVRRDAVLLERGEADG
;
A
#
# COMPACT_ATOMS: atom_id res chain seq x y z
N MET A 1 7.14 -59.67 -4.59
CA MET A 1 8.17 -58.69 -5.01
C MET A 1 7.45 -57.36 -5.13
N ASP A 2 7.59 -56.53 -4.10
CA ASP A 2 6.85 -55.27 -3.92
C ASP A 2 7.31 -54.21 -4.92
N ALA A 3 6.38 -53.84 -5.80
CA ALA A 3 6.51 -52.72 -6.70
C ALA A 3 6.19 -51.40 -5.98
N SER A 4 6.97 -50.37 -6.33
CA SER A 4 6.64 -48.95 -6.22
C SER A 4 6.30 -48.42 -4.82
N ARG A 5 7.35 -48.12 -4.05
CA ARG A 5 7.30 -46.98 -3.11
C ARG A 5 7.09 -45.71 -3.94
N GLU A 6 5.85 -45.23 -4.02
CA GLU A 6 5.57 -43.87 -4.45
C GLU A 6 6.45 -42.91 -3.62
N PRO A 7 7.25 -42.04 -4.25
CA PRO A 7 7.92 -40.98 -3.51
C PRO A 7 6.83 -40.01 -3.04
N ARG A 8 6.44 -40.16 -1.76
CA ARG A 8 5.64 -39.17 -1.02
C ARG A 8 6.23 -37.79 -1.31
N SER A 9 5.51 -37.02 -2.11
CA SER A 9 5.86 -35.65 -2.45
C SER A 9 5.97 -34.87 -1.13
N ARG A 10 7.21 -34.49 -0.81
CA ARG A 10 7.51 -33.67 0.37
C ARG A 10 6.60 -32.44 0.35
N PRO A 11 6.00 -32.04 1.48
CA PRO A 11 5.13 -30.87 1.51
C PRO A 11 5.93 -29.68 1.01
N ALA A 12 5.42 -29.08 -0.06
CA ALA A 12 6.00 -27.91 -0.70
C ALA A 12 5.96 -26.73 0.27
N ARG A 13 6.97 -26.62 1.14
CA ARG A 13 7.45 -25.39 1.78
C ARG A 13 8.05 -24.44 0.72
N ARG A 14 7.45 -24.41 -0.48
CA ARG A 14 7.91 -23.72 -1.68
C ARG A 14 7.65 -22.24 -1.52
N ALA A 15 8.75 -21.53 -1.31
CA ALA A 15 9.03 -20.12 -1.58
C ALA A 15 7.79 -19.20 -1.74
N ILE A 16 7.59 -18.39 -0.71
CA ILE A 16 6.63 -17.29 -0.65
C ILE A 16 6.89 -16.24 -1.76
N TRP A 17 8.15 -16.06 -2.17
CA TRP A 17 8.58 -15.09 -3.18
C TRP A 17 7.94 -15.26 -4.57
N PRO A 18 7.89 -16.46 -5.17
CA PRO A 18 7.11 -16.73 -6.38
C PRO A 18 5.66 -16.27 -6.33
N LEU A 19 5.00 -16.34 -5.17
CA LEU A 19 3.61 -15.90 -5.02
C LEU A 19 3.50 -14.37 -5.09
N PHE A 20 4.42 -13.67 -4.44
CA PHE A 20 4.53 -12.21 -4.56
C PHE A 20 4.83 -11.78 -6.00
N ALA A 21 5.78 -12.43 -6.67
CA ALA A 21 6.15 -12.11 -8.05
C ALA A 21 5.01 -12.35 -9.04
N LEU A 22 4.25 -13.44 -8.85
CA LEU A 22 3.04 -13.72 -9.63
C LEU A 22 1.99 -12.63 -9.41
N GLY A 23 1.72 -12.30 -8.14
CA GLY A 23 0.79 -11.26 -7.75
C GLY A 23 1.14 -9.89 -8.33
N LEU A 24 2.42 -9.53 -8.27
CA LEU A 24 2.97 -8.31 -8.87
C LEU A 24 2.71 -8.27 -10.38
N THR A 25 3.01 -9.36 -11.08
CA THR A 25 2.80 -9.46 -12.53
C THR A 25 1.33 -9.32 -12.90
N LEU A 26 0.44 -9.94 -12.12
CA LEU A 26 -1.00 -9.85 -12.33
C LEU A 26 -1.54 -8.45 -12.01
N ALA A 27 -1.06 -7.80 -10.94
CA ALA A 27 -1.49 -6.47 -10.53
C ALA A 27 -1.16 -5.40 -11.58
N ARG A 28 -0.12 -5.62 -12.40
CA ARG A 28 0.28 -4.71 -13.48
C ARG A 28 -0.55 -4.86 -14.76
N ARG A 29 -1.40 -5.89 -14.88
CA ARG A 29 -2.19 -6.13 -16.10
C ARG A 29 -3.42 -5.22 -16.14
N GLY A 30 -3.66 -4.63 -17.30
CA GLY A 30 -4.81 -3.76 -17.58
C GLY A 30 -4.44 -2.31 -17.85
N ILE A 31 -5.32 -1.60 -18.55
CA ILE A 31 -5.11 -0.20 -18.96
C ILE A 31 -5.10 0.74 -17.74
N LEU A 32 -6.02 0.55 -16.78
CA LEU A 32 -6.12 1.42 -15.60
C LEU A 32 -4.90 1.31 -14.66
N PRO A 33 -4.37 0.11 -14.32
CA PRO A 33 -3.09 -0.01 -13.63
C PRO A 33 -1.93 0.63 -14.38
N ALA A 34 -1.86 0.48 -15.70
CA ALA A 34 -0.81 1.10 -16.52
C ALA A 34 -0.86 2.63 -16.47
N LEU A 35 -2.05 3.23 -16.58
CA LEU A 35 -2.23 4.68 -16.41
C LEU A 35 -1.84 5.16 -15.01
N SER A 36 -2.19 4.40 -13.97
CA SER A 36 -1.84 4.74 -12.58
C SER A 36 -0.33 4.67 -12.33
N ILE A 37 0.35 3.69 -12.94
CA ILE A 37 1.82 3.60 -12.95
C ILE A 37 2.42 4.81 -13.67
N ALA A 38 1.89 5.18 -14.85
CA ALA A 38 2.35 6.34 -15.59
C ALA A 38 2.22 7.62 -14.76
N ILE A 39 1.09 7.83 -14.08
CA ILE A 39 0.88 8.95 -13.16
C ILE A 39 1.95 8.95 -12.06
N CYS A 40 2.24 7.80 -11.42
CA CYS A 40 3.30 7.71 -10.40
C CYS A 40 4.66 8.13 -10.96
N ILE A 41 5.01 7.67 -12.17
CA ILE A 41 6.27 8.02 -12.83
C ILE A 41 6.34 9.52 -13.11
N PHE A 42 5.31 10.11 -13.70
CA PHE A 42 5.26 11.55 -13.98
C PHE A 42 5.32 12.39 -12.71
N THR A 43 4.59 12.01 -11.66
CA THR A 43 4.64 12.68 -10.35
C THR A 43 6.04 12.60 -9.74
N THR A 44 6.70 11.43 -9.83
CA THR A 44 8.09 11.26 -9.35
C THR A 44 9.03 12.20 -10.10
N LEU A 45 8.94 12.27 -11.43
CA LEU A 45 9.77 13.16 -12.25
C LEU A 45 9.54 14.63 -11.91
N ALA A 46 8.27 15.06 -11.83
CA ALA A 46 7.91 16.43 -11.48
C ALA A 46 8.46 16.85 -10.11
N LEU A 47 8.36 15.97 -9.10
CA LEU A 47 8.87 16.24 -7.77
C LEU A 47 10.39 16.18 -7.66
N SER A 48 11.06 15.36 -8.48
CA SER A 48 12.52 15.38 -8.60
C SER A 48 13.00 16.68 -9.24
N ILE A 49 12.33 17.19 -10.27
CA ILE A 49 12.61 18.51 -10.85
C ILE A 49 12.41 19.62 -9.81
N LEU A 50 11.33 19.53 -9.02
CA LEU A 50 11.08 20.45 -7.91
C LEU A 50 12.19 20.38 -6.85
N ALA A 51 12.66 19.19 -6.48
CA ALA A 51 13.76 18.99 -5.53
C ALA A 51 15.04 19.70 -6.01
N ILE A 52 15.41 19.50 -7.28
CA ILE A 52 16.56 20.17 -7.91
C ILE A 52 16.36 21.69 -7.88
N SER A 53 15.19 22.16 -8.29
CA SER A 53 14.86 23.59 -8.36
C SER A 53 14.97 24.27 -6.99
N LEU A 54 14.48 23.61 -5.93
CA LEU A 54 14.56 24.13 -4.56
C LEU A 54 15.99 24.09 -4.01
N ALA A 55 16.77 23.06 -4.36
CA ALA A 55 18.17 22.95 -3.96
C ALA A 55 19.06 24.05 -4.56
N VAL A 56 18.74 24.51 -5.78
CA VAL A 56 19.48 25.59 -6.46
C VAL A 56 19.09 26.99 -5.97
N ARG A 57 17.83 27.23 -5.61
CA ARG A 57 17.28 28.60 -5.43
C ARG A 57 17.62 29.31 -4.13
N SER A 58 17.90 28.62 -3.01
CA SER A 58 18.22 29.33 -1.75
C SER A 58 18.83 28.44 -0.66
N ALA A 59 19.61 29.08 0.19
CA ALA A 59 20.18 28.56 1.42
C ALA A 59 19.13 28.05 2.44
N SER A 60 17.93 28.64 2.43
CA SER A 60 16.85 28.36 3.38
C SER A 60 15.75 27.49 2.79
N SER A 61 15.89 27.03 1.53
CA SER A 61 14.87 26.21 0.88
C SER A 61 14.63 24.90 1.64
N PRO A 62 13.36 24.55 1.94
CA PRO A 62 13.02 23.34 2.68
C PRO A 62 13.09 22.09 1.79
N VAL A 63 14.23 21.82 1.14
CA VAL A 63 14.45 20.66 0.26
C VAL A 63 14.17 19.33 0.98
N HIS A 64 14.42 19.30 2.29
CA HIS A 64 14.13 18.15 3.14
C HIS A 64 12.64 17.81 3.24
N ASN A 65 11.71 18.69 2.86
CA ASN A 65 10.28 18.38 2.86
C ASN A 65 9.82 17.67 1.57
N VAL A 66 10.63 17.72 0.50
CA VAL A 66 10.22 17.16 -0.81
C VAL A 66 9.96 15.65 -0.76
N PRO A 67 10.78 14.81 -0.08
CA PRO A 67 10.48 13.37 0.05
C PRO A 67 9.16 13.09 0.79
N ILE A 68 8.84 13.86 1.83
CA ILE A 68 7.57 13.76 2.57
C ILE A 68 6.40 14.08 1.64
N VAL A 69 6.48 15.18 0.87
CA VAL A 69 5.47 15.56 -0.11
C VAL A 69 5.34 14.49 -1.20
N ALA A 70 6.46 13.95 -1.69
CA ALA A 70 6.49 12.89 -2.69
C ALA A 70 5.79 11.62 -2.22
N SER A 71 6.10 11.16 -1.01
CA SER A 71 5.44 9.99 -0.44
C SER A 71 3.92 10.15 -0.37
N SER A 72 3.41 11.32 0.06
CA SER A 72 1.98 11.61 0.09
C SER A 72 1.34 11.71 -1.30
N ALA A 73 1.96 12.46 -2.21
CA ALA A 73 1.41 12.68 -3.55
C ALA A 73 1.37 11.37 -4.35
N LEU A 74 2.43 10.56 -4.25
CA LEU A 74 2.49 9.24 -4.88
C LEU A 74 1.48 8.28 -4.25
N ALA A 75 1.37 8.25 -2.92
CA ALA A 75 0.44 7.35 -2.24
C ALA A 75 -1.02 7.68 -2.56
N TRP A 76 -1.47 8.91 -2.28
CA TRP A 76 -2.87 9.28 -2.43
C TRP A 76 -3.28 9.61 -3.86
N GLY A 77 -2.32 9.93 -4.74
CA GLY A 77 -2.54 10.06 -6.17
C GLY A 77 -2.49 8.69 -6.86
N GLY A 78 -1.35 8.37 -7.46
CA GLY A 78 -1.22 7.19 -8.32
C GLY A 78 -1.29 5.85 -7.57
N GLY A 79 -0.80 5.77 -6.33
CA GLY A 79 -0.77 4.55 -5.52
C GLY A 79 -2.17 4.06 -5.12
N PHE A 80 -3.03 4.99 -4.69
CA PHE A 80 -4.42 4.71 -4.37
C PHE A 80 -5.19 4.28 -5.62
N LEU A 81 -5.09 5.05 -6.72
CA LEU A 81 -5.70 4.69 -8.00
C LEU A 81 -5.26 3.30 -8.49
N LEU A 82 -3.97 3.00 -8.39
CA LEU A 82 -3.41 1.71 -8.75
C LEU A 82 -4.01 0.58 -7.91
N ALA A 83 -4.13 0.77 -6.59
CA ALA A 83 -4.71 -0.24 -5.71
C ALA A 83 -6.11 -0.67 -6.15
N PHE A 84 -6.99 0.31 -6.40
CA PHE A 84 -8.36 0.04 -6.82
C PHE A 84 -8.46 -0.47 -8.26
N ALA A 85 -7.67 0.09 -9.17
CA ALA A 85 -7.63 -0.36 -10.56
C ALA A 85 -7.20 -1.83 -10.66
N SER A 86 -6.12 -2.20 -9.96
CA SER A 86 -5.58 -3.56 -9.94
C SER A 86 -6.51 -4.53 -9.22
N ALA A 87 -7.09 -4.15 -8.07
CA ALA A 87 -8.04 -4.99 -7.36
C ALA A 87 -9.34 -5.21 -8.17
N ALA A 88 -9.87 -4.17 -8.84
CA ALA A 88 -11.06 -4.29 -9.68
C ALA A 88 -10.81 -5.13 -10.93
N HIS A 89 -9.61 -5.04 -11.52
CA HIS A 89 -9.21 -5.91 -12.63
C HIS A 89 -9.08 -7.36 -12.18
N ALA A 90 -8.42 -7.59 -11.03
CA ALA A 90 -8.26 -8.93 -10.45
C ALA A 90 -9.62 -9.59 -10.15
N LEU A 91 -10.54 -8.90 -9.49
CA LEU A 91 -11.86 -9.43 -9.15
C LEU A 91 -12.74 -9.69 -10.38
N ARG A 92 -12.68 -8.83 -11.41
CA ARG A 92 -13.38 -9.08 -12.67
C ARG A 92 -12.87 -10.36 -13.33
N ARG A 93 -11.56 -10.53 -13.38
CA ARG A 93 -10.91 -11.72 -13.91
C ARG A 93 -11.28 -12.98 -13.13
N ASP A 94 -11.24 -12.90 -11.79
CA ASP A 94 -11.61 -14.01 -10.91
C ASP A 94 -13.07 -14.44 -11.10
N ARG A 95 -13.98 -13.50 -11.40
CA ARG A 95 -15.39 -13.82 -11.72
C ARG A 95 -15.59 -14.43 -13.11
N THR A 96 -14.78 -14.07 -14.10
CA THR A 96 -14.92 -14.56 -15.48
C THR A 96 -14.21 -15.88 -15.72
N GLU A 97 -13.02 -16.05 -15.13
CA GLU A 97 -12.17 -17.24 -15.31
C GLU A 97 -12.34 -18.25 -14.15
N GLY A 98 -13.06 -17.88 -13.08
CA GLY A 98 -13.16 -18.64 -11.84
C GLY A 98 -11.91 -18.49 -10.98
N ILE A 99 -12.07 -18.53 -9.64
CA ILE A 99 -10.91 -18.47 -8.71
C ILE A 99 -10.03 -19.73 -8.87
N ARG A 100 -10.61 -20.80 -9.43
CA ARG A 100 -9.97 -22.09 -9.66
C ARG A 100 -8.71 -21.99 -10.51
N ASP A 101 -8.59 -21.13 -11.50
CA ASP A 101 -7.34 -21.10 -12.29
C ASP A 101 -6.11 -20.68 -11.47
N LEU A 102 -6.26 -19.84 -10.45
CA LEU A 102 -5.16 -19.50 -9.52
C LEU A 102 -4.97 -20.52 -8.40
N LEU A 103 -6.06 -21.08 -7.88
CA LEU A 103 -6.04 -22.13 -6.85
C LEU A 103 -5.47 -23.45 -7.42
N VAL A 104 -5.93 -23.85 -8.59
CA VAL A 104 -5.57 -25.09 -9.30
C VAL A 104 -4.22 -24.98 -9.98
N ALA A 105 -3.87 -23.84 -10.60
CA ALA A 105 -2.57 -23.76 -11.28
C ALA A 105 -1.40 -23.76 -10.29
N ARG A 106 -1.44 -23.00 -9.18
CA ARG A 106 -0.24 -22.80 -8.32
C ARG A 106 -0.46 -22.47 -6.83
N THR A 107 -1.68 -22.27 -6.34
CA THR A 107 -1.93 -21.94 -4.91
C THR A 107 -2.87 -22.95 -4.26
N THR A 108 -2.34 -23.98 -3.62
CA THR A 108 -3.12 -25.06 -2.98
C THR A 108 -3.96 -24.64 -1.76
N SER A 109 -4.04 -23.33 -1.44
CA SER A 109 -4.80 -22.84 -0.28
C SER A 109 -5.27 -21.38 -0.44
N LEU A 110 -6.39 -21.07 0.21
CA LEU A 110 -6.93 -19.71 0.38
C LEU A 110 -5.87 -18.70 0.88
N ARG A 111 -4.97 -19.13 1.78
CA ARG A 111 -3.88 -18.29 2.27
C ARG A 111 -2.90 -17.93 1.17
N GLY A 112 -2.59 -18.87 0.28
CA GLY A 112 -1.74 -18.63 -0.89
C GLY A 112 -2.36 -17.64 -1.88
N TYR A 113 -3.68 -17.74 -2.11
CA TYR A 113 -4.42 -16.78 -2.92
C TYR A 113 -4.33 -15.36 -2.34
N LEU A 114 -4.64 -15.18 -1.05
CA LEU A 114 -4.56 -13.87 -0.39
C LEU A 114 -3.14 -13.29 -0.44
N LEU A 115 -2.13 -14.13 -0.17
CA LEU A 115 -0.74 -13.71 -0.21
C LEU A 115 -0.31 -13.28 -1.62
N ALA A 116 -0.74 -14.01 -2.65
CA ALA A 116 -0.46 -13.65 -4.03
C ALA A 116 -1.15 -12.34 -4.42
N ARG A 117 -2.46 -12.22 -4.21
CA ARG A 117 -3.25 -11.06 -4.65
C ARG A 117 -2.95 -9.80 -3.82
N VAL A 118 -3.15 -9.87 -2.51
CA VAL A 118 -2.97 -8.73 -1.60
C VAL A 118 -1.48 -8.40 -1.46
N GLY A 119 -0.66 -9.42 -1.25
CA GLY A 119 0.78 -9.24 -1.08
C GLY A 119 1.48 -8.75 -2.35
N GLY A 120 1.13 -9.29 -3.53
CA GLY A 120 1.67 -8.82 -4.80
C GLY A 120 1.30 -7.38 -5.14
N LEU A 121 0.06 -6.97 -4.81
CA LEU A 121 -0.37 -5.58 -4.94
C LEU A 121 0.37 -4.65 -3.96
N ALA A 122 0.49 -5.07 -2.70
CA ALA A 122 1.23 -4.31 -1.69
C ALA A 122 2.70 -4.13 -2.11
N LEU A 123 3.33 -5.18 -2.65
CA LEU A 123 4.68 -5.08 -3.17
C LEU A 123 4.77 -4.11 -4.35
N LEU A 124 3.81 -4.13 -5.29
CA LEU A 124 3.78 -3.19 -6.42
C LEU A 124 3.71 -1.73 -5.95
N ILE A 125 2.79 -1.45 -5.02
CA ILE A 125 2.59 -0.10 -4.47
C ILE A 125 3.82 0.33 -3.67
N ALA A 126 4.39 -0.56 -2.85
CA ALA A 126 5.61 -0.27 -2.09
C ALA A 126 6.79 0.06 -3.01
N ILE A 127 6.96 -0.66 -4.12
CA ILE A 127 8.00 -0.39 -5.12
C ILE A 127 7.77 0.98 -5.78
N LEU A 128 6.54 1.29 -6.20
CA LEU A 128 6.26 2.54 -6.91
C LEU A 128 6.29 3.76 -5.99
N VAL A 129 5.57 3.73 -4.88
CA VAL A 129 5.48 4.86 -3.94
C VAL A 129 6.79 4.98 -3.15
N GLY A 130 7.31 3.88 -2.61
CA GLY A 130 8.55 3.87 -1.87
C GLY A 130 9.76 4.12 -2.76
N GLY A 131 9.81 3.50 -3.95
CA GLY A 131 10.87 3.73 -4.92
C GLY A 131 10.86 5.15 -5.49
N GLY A 132 9.69 5.72 -5.81
CA GLY A 132 9.57 7.11 -6.22
C GLY A 132 10.01 8.08 -5.13
N THR A 133 9.60 7.83 -3.87
CA THR A 133 10.03 8.61 -2.71
C THR A 133 11.55 8.55 -2.50
N LEU A 134 12.11 7.34 -2.56
CA LEU A 134 13.55 7.13 -2.44
C LEU A 134 14.31 7.84 -3.56
N PHE A 135 13.84 7.73 -4.80
CA PHE A 135 14.44 8.39 -5.95
C PHE A 135 14.44 9.91 -5.79
N THR A 136 13.29 10.51 -5.42
CA THR A 136 13.22 11.95 -5.16
C THR A 136 14.13 12.37 -4.00
N GLY A 137 14.26 11.56 -2.96
CA GLY A 137 15.20 11.77 -1.86
C GLY A 137 16.66 11.76 -2.32
N LEU A 138 17.06 10.76 -3.11
CA LEU A 138 18.40 10.65 -3.68
C LEU A 138 18.74 11.81 -4.60
N VAL A 139 17.79 12.23 -5.45
CA VAL A 139 17.93 13.44 -6.27
C VAL A 139 18.11 14.68 -5.40
N GLY A 140 17.33 14.81 -4.32
CA GLY A 140 17.48 15.90 -3.36
C GLY A 140 18.85 15.92 -2.68
N VAL A 141 19.39 14.76 -2.30
CA VAL A 141 20.75 14.62 -1.74
C VAL A 141 21.80 15.01 -2.79
N ALA A 142 21.71 14.47 -4.00
CA ALA A 142 22.66 14.74 -5.08
C ALA A 142 22.68 16.22 -5.49
N ALA A 143 21.51 16.87 -5.48
CA ALA A 143 21.39 18.30 -5.77
C ALA A 143 21.82 19.20 -4.60
N SER A 144 21.99 18.67 -3.39
CA SER A 144 22.33 19.46 -2.22
C SER A 144 23.83 19.62 -2.05
N ALA A 145 24.31 20.86 -2.10
CA ALA A 145 25.72 21.18 -1.84
C ALA A 145 26.10 21.18 -0.33
N ARG A 146 25.20 20.79 0.57
CA ARG A 146 25.35 21.01 2.02
C ARG A 146 25.16 19.75 2.84
N LEU A 147 26.22 19.33 3.54
CA LEU A 147 26.22 18.17 4.44
C LEU A 147 25.14 18.23 5.53
N SER A 148 24.86 19.41 6.09
CA SER A 148 23.84 19.58 7.14
C SER A 148 22.40 19.35 6.64
N SER A 149 22.15 19.55 5.35
CA SER A 149 20.85 19.27 4.72
C SER A 149 20.69 17.79 4.36
N VAL A 150 21.80 17.10 4.04
CA VAL A 150 21.78 15.68 3.64
C VAL A 150 21.17 14.81 4.73
N ALA A 151 21.57 14.98 6.00
CA ALA A 151 21.02 14.20 7.10
C ALA A 151 19.50 14.36 7.24
N LYS A 152 18.98 15.59 7.11
CA LYS A 152 17.54 15.87 7.16
C LYS A 152 16.79 15.28 5.96
N ILE A 153 17.38 15.34 4.76
CA ILE A 153 16.80 14.73 3.55
C ILE A 153 16.75 13.20 3.69
N LEU A 154 17.82 12.57 4.18
CA LEU A 154 17.85 11.12 4.40
C LEU A 154 16.82 10.68 5.44
N GLN A 155 16.71 11.38 6.57
CA GLN A 155 15.70 11.07 7.59
C GLN A 155 14.28 11.27 7.05
N SER A 156 14.02 12.36 6.34
CA SER A 156 12.73 12.62 5.66
C SER A 156 12.40 11.55 4.62
N THR A 157 13.40 11.10 3.86
CA THR A 157 13.26 10.00 2.89
C THR A 157 12.93 8.70 3.61
N GLY A 158 13.61 8.39 4.72
CA GLY A 158 13.31 7.23 5.55
C GLY A 158 11.88 7.24 6.08
N ALA A 159 11.42 8.38 6.61
CA ALA A 159 10.04 8.57 7.06
C ALA A 159 9.02 8.41 5.91
N GLY A 160 9.33 8.95 4.73
CA GLY A 160 8.51 8.82 3.52
C GLY A 160 8.44 7.37 3.00
N VAL A 161 9.54 6.63 3.05
CA VAL A 161 9.58 5.20 2.68
C VAL A 161 8.79 4.36 3.69
N ALA A 162 8.95 4.60 4.99
CA ALA A 162 8.17 3.93 6.03
C ALA A 162 6.66 4.17 5.84
N PHE A 163 6.27 5.42 5.57
CA PHE A 163 4.91 5.79 5.17
C PHE A 163 4.45 5.02 3.93
N ALA A 164 5.27 4.95 2.87
CA ALA A 164 4.91 4.27 1.63
C ALA A 164 4.69 2.76 1.82
N VAL A 165 5.52 2.11 2.62
CA VAL A 165 5.37 0.68 2.97
C VAL A 165 4.10 0.46 3.78
N ALA A 166 3.87 1.26 4.81
CA ALA A 166 2.68 1.17 5.64
C ALA A 166 1.40 1.41 4.82
N PHE A 167 1.41 2.42 3.95
CA PHE A 167 0.34 2.72 3.01
C PHE A 167 0.05 1.52 2.11
N ALA A 168 1.08 0.92 1.50
CA ALA A 168 0.92 -0.21 0.61
C ALA A 168 0.32 -1.44 1.31
N LEU A 169 0.76 -1.73 2.54
CA LEU A 169 0.26 -2.84 3.35
C LEU A 169 -1.20 -2.65 3.78
N VAL A 170 -1.64 -1.41 4.01
CA VAL A 170 -3.00 -1.09 4.44
C VAL A 170 -3.95 -0.99 3.25
N VAL A 171 -3.58 -0.23 2.22
CA VAL A 171 -4.48 0.08 1.11
C VAL A 171 -4.74 -1.13 0.22
N SER A 172 -3.78 -2.05 0.06
CA SER A 172 -3.97 -3.26 -0.74
C SER A 172 -5.14 -4.13 -0.24
N PRO A 173 -5.17 -4.60 1.02
CA PRO A 173 -6.31 -5.37 1.53
C PRO A 173 -7.59 -4.53 1.61
N VAL A 174 -7.50 -3.23 1.91
CA VAL A 174 -8.67 -2.34 1.93
C VAL A 174 -9.31 -2.24 0.55
N ALA A 175 -8.53 -2.16 -0.52
CA ALA A 175 -9.04 -2.12 -1.89
C ALA A 175 -9.77 -3.41 -2.27
N PHE A 176 -9.20 -4.57 -1.90
CA PHE A 176 -9.87 -5.85 -2.09
C PHE A 176 -11.15 -5.99 -1.25
N ALA A 177 -11.14 -5.53 0.01
CA ALA A 177 -12.30 -5.58 0.89
C ALA A 177 -13.43 -4.68 0.36
N ALA A 178 -13.10 -3.48 -0.10
CA ALA A 178 -14.07 -2.54 -0.66
C ALA A 178 -14.74 -3.10 -1.93
N LEU A 179 -13.97 -3.72 -2.82
CA LEU A 179 -14.49 -4.25 -4.09
C LEU A 179 -15.09 -5.66 -3.96
N GLY A 180 -14.83 -6.35 -2.85
CA GLY A 180 -15.51 -7.58 -2.45
C GLY A 180 -16.99 -7.36 -2.14
N ALA A 181 -17.39 -6.13 -1.81
CA ALA A 181 -18.79 -5.74 -1.72
C ALA A 181 -19.49 -6.04 -3.06
N ARG A 182 -20.48 -6.93 -3.04
CA ARG A 182 -21.14 -7.49 -4.23
C ARG A 182 -21.79 -6.43 -5.14
N SER A 183 -21.91 -5.18 -4.69
CA SER A 183 -22.45 -4.04 -5.45
C SER A 183 -21.45 -2.88 -5.53
N ARG A 184 -21.51 -2.10 -6.62
CA ARG A 184 -20.71 -0.87 -6.79
C ARG A 184 -20.97 0.13 -5.65
N LEU A 185 -22.24 0.28 -5.27
CA LEU A 185 -22.65 1.13 -4.16
C LEU A 185 -22.02 0.70 -2.83
N GLY A 186 -21.97 -0.60 -2.55
CA GLY A 186 -21.37 -1.14 -1.33
C GLY A 186 -19.89 -0.81 -1.21
N GLY A 187 -19.15 -0.87 -2.33
CA GLY A 187 -17.72 -0.50 -2.33
C GLY A 187 -17.49 0.99 -2.09
N TYR A 188 -18.29 1.87 -2.71
CA TYR A 188 -18.21 3.30 -2.45
C TYR A 188 -18.57 3.65 -1.00
N MET A 189 -19.63 3.04 -0.46
CA MET A 189 -20.01 3.23 0.93
C MET A 189 -18.93 2.73 1.89
N PHE A 190 -18.28 1.61 1.60
CA PHE A 190 -17.17 1.11 2.40
C PHE A 190 -16.01 2.11 2.42
N LEU A 191 -15.62 2.68 1.28
CA LEU A 191 -14.56 3.70 1.24
C LEU A 191 -14.95 4.97 1.96
N LEU A 192 -16.20 5.40 1.81
CA LEU A 192 -16.71 6.55 2.52
C LEU A 192 -16.63 6.32 4.03
N VAL A 193 -17.08 5.18 4.53
CA VAL A 193 -17.09 4.86 5.97
C VAL A 193 -15.69 4.62 6.54
N VAL A 194 -14.78 3.98 5.80
CA VAL A 194 -13.46 3.57 6.33
C VAL A 194 -12.39 4.65 6.14
N VAL A 195 -12.48 5.45 5.08
CA VAL A 195 -11.44 6.42 4.72
C VAL A 195 -11.93 7.85 4.91
N VAL A 196 -13.09 8.20 4.37
CA VAL A 196 -13.52 9.61 4.26
C VAL A 196 -14.19 10.12 5.53
N PHE A 197 -15.16 9.37 6.06
CA PHE A 197 -15.96 9.76 7.21
C PHE A 197 -15.12 9.94 8.48
N PRO A 198 -14.21 9.02 8.85
CA PRO A 198 -13.38 9.21 10.04
C PRO A 198 -12.48 10.44 9.90
N GLU A 199 -11.95 10.70 8.70
CA GLU A 199 -11.12 11.87 8.44
C GLU A 199 -11.92 13.18 8.48
N MET A 200 -13.15 13.18 7.93
CA MET A 200 -14.06 14.33 8.03
C MET A 200 -14.40 14.62 9.49
N VAL A 201 -14.61 13.58 10.29
CA VAL A 201 -14.87 13.69 11.72
C VAL A 201 -13.65 14.26 12.46
N VAL A 202 -12.42 13.80 12.17
CA VAL A 202 -11.19 14.42 12.72
C VAL A 202 -11.10 15.90 12.33
N ALA A 203 -11.33 16.22 11.07
CA ALA A 203 -11.25 17.60 10.57
C ALA A 203 -12.29 18.53 11.22
N MET A 204 -13.52 18.04 11.44
CA MET A 204 -14.59 18.81 12.08
C MET A 204 -14.36 18.99 13.59
N MET A 205 -13.75 18.02 14.27
CA MET A 205 -13.53 18.08 15.71
C MET A 205 -12.31 18.95 16.10
N GLY A 206 -11.44 19.31 15.14
CA GLY A 206 -10.35 20.26 15.36
C GLY A 206 -9.45 19.89 16.54
N SER A 207 -9.17 20.86 17.42
CA SER A 207 -8.35 20.68 18.63
C SER A 207 -9.13 20.11 19.83
N ALA A 208 -10.41 19.80 19.69
CA ALA A 208 -11.22 19.30 20.80
C ALA A 208 -10.82 17.89 21.25
N ILE A 209 -10.08 17.16 20.41
CA ILE A 209 -9.65 15.78 20.68
C ILE A 209 -8.14 15.72 20.92
N PRO A 210 -7.68 14.98 21.95
CA PRO A 210 -6.27 14.73 22.15
C PRO A 210 -5.61 14.12 20.91
N GLU A 211 -4.42 14.59 20.54
CA GLU A 211 -3.68 14.12 19.35
C GLU A 211 -3.54 12.60 19.31
N GLY A 212 -3.49 11.96 20.48
CA GLY A 212 -3.38 10.53 20.57
C GLY A 212 -4.58 9.73 20.06
N VAL A 213 -5.76 10.31 20.09
CA VAL A 213 -6.99 9.69 19.58
C VAL A 213 -7.13 10.00 18.09
N THR A 214 -6.81 11.22 17.65
CA THR A 214 -6.85 11.57 16.22
C THR A 214 -5.89 10.72 15.41
N ASP A 215 -4.70 10.44 15.94
CA ASP A 215 -3.68 9.60 15.30
C ASP A 215 -4.14 8.18 14.97
N VAL A 216 -5.19 7.66 15.62
CA VAL A 216 -5.65 6.27 15.43
C VAL A 216 -7.05 6.16 14.85
N LEU A 217 -7.76 7.29 14.68
CA LEU A 217 -9.17 7.30 14.26
C LEU A 217 -9.35 6.90 12.79
N SER A 218 -8.39 7.25 11.93
CA SER A 218 -8.49 7.05 10.49
C SER A 218 -7.18 6.51 9.91
N ILE A 219 -7.27 5.84 8.76
CA ILE A 219 -6.08 5.38 8.01
C ILE A 219 -5.19 6.56 7.61
N PRO A 220 -5.71 7.68 7.03
CA PRO A 220 -4.87 8.83 6.70
C PRO A 220 -4.16 9.43 7.92
N SER A 221 -4.87 9.60 9.04
CA SER A 221 -4.30 10.14 10.27
C SER A 221 -3.22 9.24 10.85
N ALA A 222 -3.43 7.93 10.90
CA ALA A 222 -2.44 6.97 11.38
C ALA A 222 -1.19 6.90 10.50
N LEU A 223 -1.35 6.95 9.18
CA LEU A 223 -0.21 7.03 8.27
C LEU A 223 0.55 8.36 8.45
N SER A 224 -0.16 9.48 8.60
CA SER A 224 0.45 10.79 8.85
C SER A 224 1.22 10.80 10.18
N ALA A 225 0.63 10.25 11.25
CA ALA A 225 1.25 10.14 12.57
C ALA A 225 2.53 9.29 12.52
N LEU A 226 2.52 8.16 11.83
CA LEU A 226 3.71 7.32 11.64
C LEU A 226 4.84 8.09 10.94
N ARG A 227 4.51 8.83 9.88
CA ARG A 227 5.49 9.63 9.14
C ARG A 227 6.05 10.77 9.97
N THR A 228 5.18 11.52 10.65
CA THR A 228 5.57 12.65 11.50
C THR A 228 6.48 12.17 12.63
N ALA A 229 6.13 11.05 13.29
CA ALA A 229 6.94 10.45 14.35
C ALA A 229 8.33 9.98 13.90
N LEU A 230 8.59 9.85 12.59
CA LEU A 230 9.90 9.51 12.02
C LEU A 230 10.61 10.70 11.38
N SER A 231 9.92 11.84 11.27
CA SER A 231 10.41 13.01 10.55
C SER A 231 11.48 13.79 11.34
N PRO A 232 12.31 14.59 10.66
CA PRO A 232 13.38 15.34 11.32
C PRO A 232 12.88 16.22 12.47
N GLY A 233 13.50 16.09 13.65
CA GLY A 233 13.21 16.92 14.82
C GLY A 233 11.98 16.52 15.65
N THR A 234 11.27 15.45 15.30
CA THR A 234 10.01 15.03 15.98
C THR A 234 9.97 13.51 16.25
N ALA A 235 11.13 12.89 16.44
CA ALA A 235 11.22 11.44 16.67
C ALA A 235 10.51 11.03 17.96
N ASP A 236 9.35 10.39 17.83
CA ASP A 236 8.51 9.93 18.95
C ASP A 236 8.16 8.45 18.74
N ALA A 237 8.87 7.58 19.45
CA ALA A 237 8.69 6.13 19.35
C ALA A 237 7.30 5.68 19.83
N ALA A 238 6.71 6.35 20.81
CA ALA A 238 5.39 5.99 21.34
C ALA A 238 4.30 6.33 20.32
N ARG A 239 4.40 7.50 19.69
CA ARG A 239 3.52 7.89 18.58
C ARG A 239 3.64 6.95 17.39
N ALA A 240 4.87 6.59 17.00
CA ALA A 240 5.12 5.64 15.91
C ALA A 240 4.52 4.26 16.20
N LEU A 241 4.71 3.72 17.42
CA LEU A 241 4.16 2.44 17.83
C LEU A 241 2.63 2.46 17.81
N ARG A 242 2.01 3.50 18.38
CA ARG A 242 0.54 3.66 18.39
C ARG A 242 -0.02 3.70 16.98
N ALA A 243 0.58 4.50 16.10
CA ALA A 243 0.20 4.56 14.70
C ALA A 243 0.34 3.19 14.00
N ALA A 244 1.46 2.49 14.23
CA ALA A 244 1.68 1.15 13.67
C ALA A 244 0.64 0.13 14.16
N LEU A 245 0.25 0.16 15.44
CA LEU A 245 -0.79 -0.71 15.99
C LEU A 245 -2.17 -0.42 15.37
N ALA A 246 -2.53 0.85 15.20
CA ALA A 246 -3.77 1.23 14.51
C ALA A 246 -3.80 0.74 13.06
N LEU A 247 -2.69 0.92 12.32
CA LEU A 247 -2.56 0.41 10.95
C LEU A 247 -2.62 -1.12 10.88
N ALA A 248 -1.99 -1.82 11.84
CA ALA A 248 -2.07 -3.28 11.93
C ALA A 248 -3.51 -3.75 12.16
N LEU A 249 -4.29 -3.03 12.98
CA LEU A 249 -5.70 -3.31 13.18
C LEU A 249 -6.52 -3.11 11.90
N PHE A 250 -6.32 -2.01 11.17
CA PHE A 250 -6.98 -1.78 9.87
C PHE A 250 -6.65 -2.88 8.85
N VAL A 251 -5.38 -3.29 8.77
CA VAL A 251 -4.93 -4.40 7.92
C VAL A 251 -5.62 -5.69 8.33
N PHE A 252 -5.65 -6.00 9.64
CA PHE A 252 -6.27 -7.21 10.17
C PHE A 252 -7.75 -7.29 9.79
N ILE A 253 -8.50 -6.21 10.01
CA ILE A 253 -9.93 -6.12 9.66
C ILE A 253 -10.12 -6.30 8.14
N ALA A 254 -9.33 -5.58 7.33
CA ALA A 254 -9.45 -5.67 5.88
C ALA A 254 -9.14 -7.07 5.35
N VAL A 255 -8.04 -7.70 5.80
CA VAL A 255 -7.69 -9.08 5.42
C VAL A 255 -8.75 -10.08 5.89
N PHE A 256 -9.33 -9.89 7.08
CA PHE A 256 -10.42 -10.72 7.57
C PHE A 256 -11.65 -10.65 6.65
N LEU A 257 -12.03 -9.44 6.21
CA LEU A 257 -13.12 -9.23 5.26
C LEU A 257 -12.84 -9.89 3.90
N VAL A 258 -11.64 -9.68 3.33
CA VAL A 258 -11.26 -10.32 2.05
C VAL A 258 -11.30 -11.85 2.17
N ARG A 259 -10.81 -12.39 3.28
CA ARG A 259 -10.85 -13.84 3.54
C ARG A 259 -12.27 -14.35 3.61
N ARG A 260 -13.16 -13.65 4.32
CA ARG A 260 -14.59 -14.02 4.42
C ARG A 260 -15.23 -14.04 3.04
N ASP A 261 -15.02 -13.02 2.24
CA ASP A 261 -15.64 -12.89 0.93
C ASP A 261 -15.13 -13.97 -0.05
N ALA A 262 -13.84 -14.30 0.02
CA ALA A 262 -13.27 -15.40 -0.77
C ALA A 262 -13.86 -16.78 -0.41
N VAL A 263 -14.11 -17.05 0.89
CA VAL A 263 -14.79 -18.29 1.32
C VAL A 263 -16.23 -18.36 0.82
N LEU A 264 -16.94 -17.22 0.81
CA LEU A 264 -18.32 -17.17 0.32
C LEU A 264 -18.41 -17.40 -1.19
N LEU A 265 -17.42 -16.95 -1.96
CA LEU A 265 -17.33 -17.22 -3.40
C LEU A 265 -17.07 -18.71 -3.66
N GLU A 266 -16.16 -19.33 -2.92
CA GLU A 266 -15.87 -20.77 -3.04
C GLU A 266 -17.09 -21.64 -2.75
N ARG A 267 -17.93 -21.24 -1.78
CA ARG A 267 -19.19 -21.96 -1.47
C ARG A 267 -20.27 -21.72 -2.52
N GLY A 268 -20.42 -20.49 -3.01
CA GLY A 268 -21.43 -20.17 -4.02
C GLY A 268 -21.19 -20.83 -5.37
N GLU A 269 -19.93 -21.16 -5.70
CA GLU A 269 -19.56 -21.97 -6.88
C GLU A 269 -19.75 -23.48 -6.67
N ALA A 270 -19.96 -23.95 -5.45
CA ALA A 270 -20.20 -25.38 -5.17
C ALA A 270 -21.68 -25.77 -5.30
N ASP A 271 -22.58 -24.80 -5.21
CA ASP A 271 -24.03 -24.99 -5.21
C ASP A 271 -24.68 -24.73 -6.60
N GLY A 272 -23.90 -24.36 -7.62
CA GLY A 272 -24.37 -24.05 -8.99
C GLY A 272 -23.70 -24.89 -10.05
#